data_AF-V4HJB8-F1
#
_entry.id   AF-V4HJB8-F1
#
_cell.length_a   1.000
_cell.length_b   1.000
_cell.length_c   1.000
_cell.angle_alpha   90.00
_cell.angle_beta   90.00
_cell.angle_gamma   90.00
#
_symmetry.space_group_name_H-M   'P 1'
#
loop_
_entity.id
_entity.type
_entity.pdbx_description
1 polymer ?
#
loop_
_entity_poly.entity_id
_entity_poly.type
_entity_poly.pdbx_seq_one_letter_code
_entity_poly.pdbx_strand_id
1 'polypeptide(L)'
;MPDPTTAAVTDVVDGDTLDVEFPDGETGTVRVLGIDTPETTDNVEAERRREWEGIESIDYLGRWGSRASEFARERLAGATVELVEDPNEPSRDQFDRLLRYVRYDPDGSDDSGPPGDGDDADGSGGSDGPSEARDTVYNRLAVAEGFARVYGSGFARHDEYRAVEETARDESRGLWARSDLPATPEIRDRPVERAFVPDPATVRTASGTLADGRAPVFAGEGATQTLAGDGVEYDGRLPLVGVDDDARVAVVGGPMVDEWYEQAEGFPTDTSGFGNFPLFTNLLASLSDRGGQLLVDGGHGQFDADYALSSEDMAYYLRYLEGQDIGHRQVNTLADGMPDGRALVVTAPAAAYTDAELAAVESFRDAGGAVLLVGHAADGMPADARENLDAVAAALGSDLRLNGDAVTDEGSALNGDPAIPVTSAFDDSFDLFGAFTPERPAGPPLSVVRVESGADAGEPTSERVVVENAGDGPLDVSGWRIADAAGHEYRFPEGLTLPAGARAAVNTGSGGTAVELYWGRNSPVWNDAGDTVSVYDDGGSLVTEYAYDGE
;
A
#
# COMPACT_ATOMS: atom_id res chain seq x y z
N MET A 1 -12.41 -8.03 -27.39
CA MET A 1 -13.24 -7.51 -26.29
C MET A 1 -14.68 -7.56 -26.78
N PRO A 2 -15.63 -8.07 -25.99
CA PRO A 2 -17.05 -7.95 -26.33
C PRO A 2 -17.42 -6.46 -26.48
N ASP A 3 -18.44 -6.20 -27.30
CA ASP A 3 -18.93 -4.84 -27.49
C ASP A 3 -19.48 -4.29 -26.16
N PRO A 4 -19.29 -2.99 -25.84
CA PRO A 4 -19.88 -2.36 -24.67
C PRO A 4 -21.39 -2.61 -24.60
N THR A 5 -21.91 -2.91 -23.42
CA THR A 5 -23.35 -3.06 -23.22
C THR A 5 -23.93 -1.77 -22.66
N THR A 6 -24.98 -1.24 -23.29
CA THR A 6 -25.68 -0.05 -22.80
C THR A 6 -26.69 -0.42 -21.72
N ALA A 7 -26.76 0.36 -20.64
CA ALA A 7 -27.77 0.22 -19.60
C ALA A 7 -28.15 1.59 -18.99
N ALA A 8 -29.36 1.72 -18.45
CA ALA A 8 -29.78 2.89 -17.71
C ALA A 8 -29.47 2.70 -16.22
N VAL A 9 -28.84 3.69 -15.57
CA VAL A 9 -28.60 3.66 -14.12
C VAL A 9 -29.89 3.97 -13.39
N THR A 10 -30.42 2.97 -12.67
CA THR A 10 -31.68 3.07 -11.93
C THR A 10 -31.47 3.53 -10.49
N ASP A 11 -30.34 3.18 -9.88
CA ASP A 11 -29.96 3.65 -8.55
C ASP A 11 -28.43 3.71 -8.38
N VAL A 12 -27.99 4.57 -7.47
CA VAL A 12 -26.59 4.66 -7.04
C VAL A 12 -26.53 4.29 -5.57
N VAL A 13 -26.11 3.04 -5.33
CA VAL A 13 -26.04 2.43 -3.99
C VAL A 13 -25.03 3.22 -3.15
N ASP A 14 -23.81 3.37 -3.67
CA ASP A 14 -22.71 4.12 -3.06
C ASP A 14 -21.73 4.64 -4.14
N GLY A 15 -20.50 4.98 -3.74
CA GLY A 15 -19.49 5.57 -4.62
C GLY A 15 -18.93 4.64 -5.70
N ASP A 16 -19.06 3.32 -5.53
CA ASP A 16 -18.51 2.31 -6.43
C ASP A 16 -19.51 1.18 -6.78
N THR A 17 -20.77 1.31 -6.38
CA THR A 17 -21.82 0.33 -6.65
C THR A 17 -23.08 1.00 -7.21
N LEU A 18 -23.59 0.45 -8.32
CA LEU A 18 -24.72 0.99 -9.09
C LEU A 18 -25.73 -0.11 -9.41
N ASP A 19 -27.02 0.21 -9.45
CA ASP A 19 -28.03 -0.66 -10.05
C ASP A 19 -28.42 -0.14 -11.43
N VAL A 20 -28.56 -1.06 -12.39
CA VAL A 20 -28.85 -0.75 -13.79
C VAL A 20 -30.01 -1.58 -14.34
N GLU A 21 -30.68 -1.04 -15.37
CA GLU A 21 -31.66 -1.73 -16.20
C GLU A 21 -31.18 -1.76 -17.66
N PHE A 22 -31.17 -2.95 -18.26
CA PHE A 22 -30.80 -3.19 -19.65
C PHE A 22 -31.99 -2.93 -20.60
N PRO A 23 -31.76 -2.73 -21.92
CA PRO A 23 -32.83 -2.44 -22.88
C PRO A 23 -33.92 -3.52 -22.99
N ASP A 24 -33.63 -4.76 -22.60
CA ASP A 24 -34.60 -5.86 -22.57
C ASP A 24 -35.39 -5.97 -21.25
N GLY A 25 -35.12 -5.06 -20.30
CA GLY A 25 -35.74 -4.99 -18.98
C GLY A 25 -35.09 -5.88 -17.93
N GLU A 26 -33.97 -6.56 -18.23
CA GLU A 26 -33.16 -7.22 -17.21
C GLU A 26 -32.53 -6.16 -16.29
N THR A 27 -32.38 -6.48 -15.00
CA THR A 27 -31.73 -5.59 -14.02
C THR A 27 -30.47 -6.25 -13.47
N GLY A 28 -29.50 -5.45 -13.06
CA GLY A 28 -28.29 -5.96 -12.43
C GLY A 28 -27.59 -4.92 -11.57
N THR A 29 -26.78 -5.39 -10.64
CA THR A 29 -25.89 -4.55 -9.83
C THR A 29 -24.50 -4.56 -10.44
N VAL A 30 -23.89 -3.40 -10.58
CA VAL A 30 -22.53 -3.17 -11.09
C VAL A 30 -21.63 -2.79 -9.91
N ARG A 31 -20.53 -3.52 -9.72
CA ARG A 31 -19.37 -3.06 -8.95
C ARG A 31 -18.41 -2.38 -9.93
N VAL A 32 -18.17 -1.09 -9.70
CA VAL A 32 -17.29 -0.26 -10.50
C VAL A 32 -15.88 -0.80 -10.36
N LEU A 33 -15.39 -1.44 -11.42
CA LEU A 33 -14.16 -2.23 -11.39
C LEU A 33 -12.92 -1.38 -11.09
N GLY A 34 -12.02 -1.92 -10.26
CA GLY A 34 -10.69 -1.38 -10.00
C GLY A 34 -10.66 -0.19 -9.04
N ILE A 35 -11.79 0.16 -8.43
CA ILE A 35 -11.85 1.23 -7.42
C ILE A 35 -12.59 0.76 -6.17
N ASP A 36 -12.25 1.39 -5.07
CA ASP A 36 -12.93 1.21 -3.79
C ASP A 36 -13.13 2.58 -3.13
N THR A 37 -14.35 2.86 -2.70
CA THR A 37 -14.69 4.11 -2.01
C THR A 37 -14.81 3.86 -0.51
N PRO A 38 -14.45 4.83 0.36
CA PRO A 38 -14.63 4.64 1.79
C PRO A 38 -16.07 4.30 2.14
N GLU A 39 -16.26 3.53 3.20
CA GLU A 39 -17.60 3.24 3.69
C GLU A 39 -18.29 4.53 4.14
N THR A 40 -19.60 4.62 3.93
CA THR A 40 -20.36 5.82 4.30
C THR A 40 -20.47 5.99 5.82
N THR A 41 -20.82 7.20 6.29
CA THR A 41 -21.01 7.50 7.72
C THR A 41 -21.97 6.51 8.42
N ASP A 42 -22.97 5.99 7.71
CA ASP A 42 -23.95 5.03 8.25
C ASP A 42 -23.40 3.59 8.34
N ASN A 43 -22.28 3.30 7.66
CA ASN A 43 -21.65 1.99 7.55
C ASN A 43 -20.19 1.95 8.05
N VAL A 44 -19.71 2.97 8.76
CA VAL A 44 -18.31 3.07 9.22
C VAL A 44 -17.82 1.90 10.08
N GLU A 45 -18.72 1.09 10.65
CA GLU A 45 -18.36 -0.13 11.38
C GLU A 45 -17.76 -1.21 10.47
N ALA A 46 -18.06 -1.18 9.16
CA ALA A 46 -17.49 -2.07 8.15
C ALA A 46 -16.15 -1.58 7.58
N GLU A 47 -15.76 -0.33 7.88
CA GLU A 47 -14.56 0.29 7.31
C GLU A 47 -13.26 -0.39 7.76
N ARG A 48 -12.38 -0.69 6.80
CA ARG A 48 -11.07 -1.31 7.03
C ARG A 48 -9.99 -0.25 6.92
N ARG A 49 -9.73 0.44 8.04
CA ARG A 49 -8.66 1.48 8.14
C ARG A 49 -7.30 1.07 7.55
N ARG A 50 -6.95 -0.22 7.58
CA ARG A 50 -5.64 -0.69 7.10
C ARG A 50 -5.43 -0.49 5.61
N GLU A 51 -6.51 -0.33 4.85
CA GLU A 51 -6.49 -0.15 3.40
C GLU A 51 -6.28 1.31 2.97
N TRP A 52 -6.37 2.25 3.91
CA TRP A 52 -6.29 3.70 3.64
C TRP A 52 -4.95 4.27 4.07
N GLU A 53 -4.06 4.44 3.09
CA GLU A 53 -2.68 4.88 3.32
C GLU A 53 -2.61 6.28 3.98
N GLY A 54 -1.94 6.38 5.12
CA GLY A 54 -1.76 7.61 5.89
C GLY A 54 -3.03 8.21 6.52
N ILE A 55 -4.19 7.55 6.50
CA ILE A 55 -5.45 8.10 7.03
C ILE A 55 -5.94 7.32 8.24
N GLU A 56 -5.83 7.92 9.43
CA GLU A 56 -6.19 7.24 10.69
C GLU A 56 -7.65 7.44 11.14
N SER A 57 -8.36 8.41 10.57
CA SER A 57 -9.67 8.83 11.07
C SER A 57 -10.83 8.12 10.36
N ILE A 58 -11.41 7.09 10.98
CA ILE A 58 -12.64 6.42 10.49
C ILE A 58 -13.79 7.42 10.23
N ASP A 59 -14.02 8.39 11.12
CA ASP A 59 -15.07 9.39 10.92
C ASP A 59 -14.82 10.26 9.66
N TYR A 60 -13.56 10.43 9.27
CA TYR A 60 -13.18 11.19 8.09
C TYR A 60 -13.42 10.37 6.84
N LEU A 61 -13.03 9.09 6.85
CA LEU A 61 -13.38 8.11 5.82
C LEU A 61 -14.90 8.04 5.63
N GLY A 62 -15.68 7.92 6.71
CA GLY A 62 -17.15 7.96 6.70
C GLY A 62 -17.76 9.14 5.95
N ARG A 63 -17.23 10.35 6.21
CA ARG A 63 -17.66 11.57 5.50
C ARG A 63 -17.27 11.55 4.03
N TRP A 64 -16.09 11.01 3.70
CA TRP A 64 -15.66 10.88 2.31
C TRP A 64 -16.41 9.79 1.55
N GLY A 65 -16.80 8.69 2.19
CA GLY A 65 -17.70 7.70 1.61
C GLY A 65 -19.06 8.31 1.24
N SER A 66 -19.62 9.14 2.12
CA SER A 66 -20.85 9.89 1.81
C SER A 66 -20.65 10.87 0.64
N ARG A 67 -19.50 11.54 0.55
CA ARG A 67 -19.17 12.44 -0.57
C ARG A 67 -18.92 11.70 -1.88
N ALA A 68 -18.25 10.55 -1.85
CA ALA A 68 -18.04 9.69 -3.01
C ALA A 68 -19.38 9.19 -3.56
N SER A 69 -20.31 8.82 -2.67
CA SER A 69 -21.68 8.46 -3.05
C SER A 69 -22.46 9.64 -3.68
N GLU A 70 -22.29 10.86 -3.17
CA GLU A 70 -22.88 12.07 -3.78
C GLU A 70 -22.27 12.35 -5.16
N PHE A 71 -20.95 12.25 -5.28
CA PHE A 71 -20.24 12.38 -6.56
C PHE A 71 -20.76 11.37 -7.59
N ALA A 72 -20.90 10.09 -7.22
CA ALA A 72 -21.47 9.06 -8.08
C ALA A 72 -22.89 9.43 -8.53
N ARG A 73 -23.75 9.88 -7.61
CA ARG A 73 -25.13 10.30 -7.91
C ARG A 73 -25.18 11.47 -8.87
N GLU A 74 -24.36 12.49 -8.66
CA GLU A 74 -24.31 13.67 -9.53
C GLU A 74 -23.88 13.32 -10.96
N ARG A 75 -23.02 12.30 -11.13
CA ARG A 75 -22.53 11.89 -12.45
C ARG A 75 -23.39 10.85 -13.15
N LEU A 76 -23.97 9.92 -12.41
CA LEU A 76 -24.52 8.68 -12.97
C LEU A 76 -26.02 8.49 -12.75
N ALA A 77 -26.64 9.15 -11.77
CA ALA A 77 -28.05 8.87 -11.46
C ALA A 77 -28.97 9.22 -12.64
N GLY A 78 -29.70 8.22 -13.14
CA GLY A 78 -30.57 8.36 -14.30
C GLY A 78 -29.84 8.47 -15.65
N ALA A 79 -28.51 8.36 -15.67
CA ALA A 79 -27.73 8.39 -16.90
C ALA A 79 -27.82 7.06 -17.64
N THR A 80 -27.76 7.13 -18.97
CA THR A 80 -27.50 5.96 -19.81
C THR A 80 -25.98 5.77 -19.93
N VAL A 81 -25.48 4.61 -19.51
CA VAL A 81 -24.04 4.28 -19.45
C VAL A 81 -23.68 3.15 -20.39
N GLU A 82 -22.39 3.09 -20.76
CA GLU A 82 -21.77 1.95 -21.41
C GLU A 82 -20.95 1.16 -20.38
N LEU A 83 -21.30 -0.12 -20.24
CA LEU A 83 -20.64 -1.07 -19.37
C LEU A 83 -19.63 -1.89 -20.19
N VAL A 84 -18.35 -1.81 -19.82
CA VAL A 84 -17.26 -2.48 -20.52
C VAL A 84 -16.61 -3.51 -19.60
N GLU A 85 -16.46 -4.73 -20.10
CA GLU A 85 -15.73 -5.80 -19.40
C GLU A 85 -14.22 -5.57 -19.47
N ASP A 86 -13.53 -6.06 -18.44
CA ASP A 86 -12.07 -6.16 -18.43
C ASP A 86 -11.64 -7.54 -18.94
N PRO A 87 -10.55 -7.65 -19.73
CA PRO A 87 -10.11 -8.93 -20.26
C PRO A 87 -9.45 -9.85 -19.22
N ASN A 88 -9.03 -9.31 -18.07
CA ASN A 88 -8.31 -10.05 -17.05
C ASN A 88 -9.21 -10.45 -15.86
N GLU A 89 -10.38 -9.82 -15.73
CA GLU A 89 -11.30 -10.06 -14.62
C GLU A 89 -12.49 -10.93 -15.05
N PRO A 90 -13.08 -11.73 -14.13
CA PRO A 90 -14.34 -12.39 -14.42
C PRO A 90 -15.44 -11.36 -14.70
N SER A 91 -16.47 -11.77 -15.45
CA SER A 91 -17.57 -10.86 -15.76
C SER A 91 -18.43 -10.54 -14.53
N ARG A 92 -18.35 -11.32 -13.46
CA ARG A 92 -19.05 -11.11 -12.19
C ARG A 92 -18.18 -11.49 -11.01
N ASP A 93 -18.41 -10.83 -9.87
CA ASP A 93 -17.77 -11.18 -8.61
C ASP A 93 -18.50 -12.31 -7.85
N GLN A 94 -17.99 -12.67 -6.68
CA GLN A 94 -18.55 -13.72 -5.81
C GLN A 94 -19.97 -13.43 -5.28
N PHE A 95 -20.42 -12.17 -5.36
CA PHE A 95 -21.76 -11.73 -4.97
C PHE A 95 -22.72 -11.60 -6.16
N ASP A 96 -22.30 -12.10 -7.34
CA ASP A 96 -23.04 -12.02 -8.61
C ASP A 96 -23.21 -10.58 -9.14
N ARG A 97 -22.38 -9.62 -8.69
CA ARG A 97 -22.36 -8.25 -9.25
C ARG A 97 -21.51 -8.20 -10.51
N LEU A 98 -21.93 -7.40 -11.49
CA LEU A 98 -21.20 -7.17 -12.73
C LEU A 98 -19.93 -6.33 -12.47
N LEU A 99 -18.76 -6.83 -12.87
CA LEU A 99 -17.50 -6.09 -12.81
C LEU A 99 -17.29 -5.28 -14.09
N ARG A 100 -17.45 -3.94 -14.04
CA ARG A 100 -17.44 -3.12 -15.26
C ARG A 100 -16.66 -1.81 -15.10
N TYR A 101 -16.03 -1.39 -16.20
CA TYR A 101 -15.76 0.02 -16.43
C TYR A 101 -17.05 0.71 -16.85
N VAL A 102 -17.36 1.84 -16.22
CA VAL A 102 -18.58 2.61 -16.47
C VAL A 102 -18.23 3.84 -17.29
N ARG A 103 -18.69 3.88 -18.54
CA ARG A 103 -18.55 5.03 -19.43
C ARG A 103 -19.83 5.82 -19.51
N TYR A 104 -19.74 7.15 -19.46
CA TYR A 104 -20.90 8.02 -19.52
C TYR A 104 -20.58 9.35 -20.24
N ASP A 105 -21.64 10.07 -20.66
CA ASP A 105 -21.55 11.42 -21.20
C ASP A 105 -21.96 12.44 -20.11
N PRO A 106 -21.05 13.33 -19.68
CA PRO A 106 -21.34 14.31 -18.64
C PRO A 106 -22.37 15.38 -19.05
N ASP A 107 -22.59 15.62 -20.34
CA ASP A 107 -23.54 16.63 -20.82
C ASP A 107 -24.97 16.07 -20.97
N GLY A 108 -25.16 14.76 -20.73
CA GLY A 108 -26.46 14.11 -20.76
C GLY A 108 -27.10 14.09 -22.15
N SER A 109 -26.29 14.06 -23.23
CA SER A 109 -26.83 13.91 -24.58
C SER A 109 -27.36 12.47 -24.75
N ASP A 110 -28.64 12.28 -24.41
CA ASP A 110 -29.39 11.10 -24.81
C ASP A 110 -29.49 11.10 -26.34
N ASP A 111 -28.57 10.41 -27.02
CA ASP A 111 -28.77 9.97 -28.41
C ASP A 111 -29.82 8.84 -28.51
N SER A 112 -30.42 8.49 -27.37
CA SER A 112 -31.54 7.56 -27.21
C SER A 112 -32.88 8.19 -27.62
N GLY A 113 -32.97 8.79 -28.81
CA GLY A 113 -34.28 9.13 -29.38
C GLY A 113 -35.13 7.85 -29.54
N PRO A 114 -36.42 7.82 -29.14
CA PRO A 114 -37.25 6.64 -29.33
C PRO A 114 -37.30 6.28 -30.83
N PRO A 115 -37.39 5.00 -31.21
CA PRO A 115 -37.55 4.62 -32.61
C PRO A 115 -38.84 5.29 -33.12
N GLY A 116 -38.68 6.21 -34.06
CA GLY A 116 -39.80 6.92 -34.64
C GLY A 116 -40.73 5.94 -35.34
N ASP A 117 -41.90 5.70 -34.75
CA ASP A 117 -43.04 5.15 -35.47
C ASP A 117 -43.48 6.18 -36.52
N GLY A 118 -43.13 5.95 -37.79
CA GLY A 118 -43.50 6.87 -38.86
C GLY A 118 -43.06 6.42 -40.23
N ASP A 119 -43.97 5.72 -40.91
CA ASP A 119 -44.04 5.58 -42.35
C ASP A 119 -43.66 6.89 -43.07
N ASP A 120 -42.51 6.97 -43.73
CA ASP A 120 -42.31 7.88 -44.85
C ASP A 120 -41.23 7.33 -45.80
N ALA A 121 -41.70 6.87 -46.94
CA ALA A 121 -40.88 6.48 -48.08
C ALA A 121 -40.47 7.73 -48.87
N ASP A 122 -39.27 8.25 -48.63
CA ASP A 122 -38.49 8.93 -49.66
C ASP A 122 -36.99 8.82 -49.35
N GLY A 123 -36.24 8.21 -50.26
CA GLY A 123 -34.81 8.02 -50.12
C GLY A 123 -34.03 9.23 -50.61
N SER A 124 -33.38 9.96 -49.70
CA SER A 124 -32.14 10.68 -50.01
C SER A 124 -31.46 11.24 -48.75
N GLY A 125 -30.18 10.90 -48.56
CA GLY A 125 -29.25 11.69 -47.73
C GLY A 125 -28.85 11.00 -46.42
N GLY A 126 -27.69 10.32 -46.44
CA GLY A 126 -27.14 9.66 -45.27
C GLY A 126 -26.47 10.59 -44.26
N SER A 127 -26.43 10.16 -43.01
CA SER A 127 -25.23 9.64 -42.35
C SER A 127 -25.64 9.16 -40.96
N ASP A 128 -25.87 7.86 -40.79
CA ASP A 128 -25.76 7.22 -39.49
C ASP A 128 -24.27 7.27 -39.12
N GLY A 129 -23.86 8.39 -38.52
CA GLY A 129 -22.55 8.50 -37.87
C GLY A 129 -22.52 7.59 -36.64
N PRO A 130 -21.34 7.15 -36.19
CA PRO A 130 -21.26 6.41 -34.93
C PRO A 130 -21.84 7.31 -33.83
N SER A 131 -22.64 6.74 -32.93
CA SER A 131 -23.01 7.41 -31.66
C SER A 131 -21.73 8.02 -31.08
N GLU A 132 -21.74 9.31 -30.74
CA GLU A 132 -20.56 9.91 -30.11
C GLU A 132 -20.22 9.05 -28.89
N ALA A 133 -19.01 8.48 -28.88
CA ALA A 133 -18.63 7.52 -27.85
C ALA A 133 -18.74 8.20 -26.48
N ARG A 134 -19.25 7.48 -25.48
CA ARG A 134 -19.20 7.95 -24.10
C ARG A 134 -17.74 8.04 -23.68
N ASP A 135 -17.20 9.26 -23.67
CA ASP A 135 -15.76 9.50 -23.54
C ASP A 135 -15.27 9.52 -22.08
N THR A 136 -16.16 9.69 -21.09
CA THR A 136 -15.77 9.75 -19.67
C THR A 136 -15.85 8.37 -19.03
N VAL A 137 -14.74 7.90 -18.45
CA VAL A 137 -14.69 6.67 -17.64
C VAL A 137 -14.80 7.04 -16.16
N TYR A 138 -15.94 6.74 -15.54
CA TYR A 138 -16.23 7.10 -14.15
C TYR A 138 -15.19 6.55 -13.18
N ASN A 139 -14.78 5.28 -13.33
CA ASN A 139 -13.83 4.61 -12.45
C ASN A 139 -12.53 5.44 -12.29
N ARG A 140 -11.89 5.76 -13.41
CA ARG A 140 -10.67 6.57 -13.46
C ARG A 140 -10.89 7.98 -12.89
N LEU A 141 -12.05 8.57 -13.15
CA LEU A 141 -12.37 9.91 -12.70
C LEU A 141 -12.54 9.97 -11.18
N ALA A 142 -13.21 9.00 -10.57
CA ALA A 142 -13.38 8.92 -9.12
C ALA A 142 -12.01 8.87 -8.40
N VAL A 143 -11.05 8.12 -8.95
CA VAL A 143 -9.66 8.08 -8.45
C VAL A 143 -8.98 9.44 -8.64
N ALA A 144 -9.06 10.03 -9.84
CA ALA A 144 -8.38 11.29 -10.17
C ALA A 144 -8.81 12.48 -9.31
N GLU A 145 -10.07 12.50 -8.88
CA GLU A 145 -10.66 13.54 -8.03
C GLU A 145 -10.52 13.20 -6.53
N GLY A 146 -9.91 12.06 -6.18
CA GLY A 146 -9.66 11.64 -4.80
C GLY A 146 -10.91 11.18 -4.05
N PHE A 147 -11.86 10.54 -4.72
CA PHE A 147 -13.04 9.91 -4.09
C PHE A 147 -12.87 8.41 -3.83
N ALA A 148 -11.89 7.77 -4.47
CA ALA A 148 -11.66 6.34 -4.38
C ALA A 148 -10.16 6.01 -4.32
N ARG A 149 -9.82 4.87 -3.71
CA ARG A 149 -8.53 4.19 -3.87
C ARG A 149 -8.59 3.22 -5.04
N VAL A 150 -7.43 2.76 -5.51
CA VAL A 150 -7.31 1.61 -6.41
C VAL A 150 -7.04 0.38 -5.55
N TYR A 151 -7.90 -0.63 -5.63
CA TYR A 151 -7.63 -1.92 -5.00
C TYR A 151 -6.73 -2.78 -5.89
N GLY A 152 -5.92 -3.63 -5.26
CA GLY A 152 -5.04 -4.57 -5.95
C GLY A 152 -5.82 -5.74 -6.54
N SER A 153 -5.85 -5.86 -7.87
CA SER A 153 -6.27 -7.07 -8.58
C SER A 153 -5.62 -7.14 -9.97
N GLY A 154 -5.91 -8.18 -10.76
CA GLY A 154 -5.31 -8.41 -12.06
C GLY A 154 -5.82 -7.52 -13.20
N PHE A 155 -6.75 -6.59 -12.94
CA PHE A 155 -7.43 -5.83 -13.99
C PHE A 155 -6.47 -5.06 -14.92
N ALA A 156 -6.81 -5.00 -16.21
CA ALA A 156 -5.87 -4.58 -17.26
C ALA A 156 -5.43 -3.10 -17.16
N ARG A 157 -6.17 -2.26 -16.41
CA ARG A 157 -5.85 -0.84 -16.21
C ARG A 157 -5.29 -0.52 -14.82
N HIS A 158 -4.91 -1.54 -14.04
CA HIS A 158 -4.44 -1.35 -12.66
C HIS A 158 -3.35 -0.30 -12.55
N ASP A 159 -2.24 -0.46 -13.29
CA ASP A 159 -1.09 0.44 -13.17
C ASP A 159 -1.40 1.86 -13.69
N GLU A 160 -2.30 1.98 -14.68
CA GLU A 160 -2.81 3.28 -15.15
C GLU A 160 -3.55 3.99 -14.02
N TYR A 161 -4.43 3.28 -13.32
CA TYR A 161 -5.25 3.86 -12.25
C TYR A 161 -4.41 4.15 -11.02
N ARG A 162 -3.45 3.28 -10.68
CA ARG A 162 -2.53 3.51 -9.56
C ARG A 162 -1.70 4.77 -9.78
N ALA A 163 -1.22 5.03 -11.00
CA ALA A 163 -0.51 6.28 -11.32
C ALA A 163 -1.43 7.53 -11.18
N VAL A 164 -2.72 7.40 -11.49
CA VAL A 164 -3.71 8.46 -11.28
C VAL A 164 -3.96 8.69 -9.79
N GLU A 165 -4.04 7.63 -8.99
CA GLU A 165 -4.17 7.71 -7.53
C GLU A 165 -2.97 8.40 -6.88
N GLU A 166 -1.75 8.05 -7.30
CA GLU A 166 -0.52 8.70 -6.82
C GLU A 166 -0.53 10.19 -7.11
N THR A 167 -0.95 10.60 -8.31
CA THR A 167 -1.11 12.02 -8.62
C THR A 167 -2.14 12.69 -7.71
N ALA A 168 -3.26 12.03 -7.40
CA ALA A 168 -4.27 12.56 -6.50
C ALA A 168 -3.75 12.68 -5.05
N ARG A 169 -2.92 11.73 -4.61
CA ARG A 169 -2.25 11.75 -3.30
C ARG A 169 -1.22 12.87 -3.21
N ASP A 170 -0.31 12.98 -4.18
CA ASP A 170 0.72 14.01 -4.25
C ASP A 170 0.12 15.42 -4.23
N GLU A 171 -1.04 15.60 -4.87
CA GLU A 171 -1.76 16.86 -4.90
C GLU A 171 -2.75 17.04 -3.74
N SER A 172 -2.79 16.11 -2.78
CA SER A 172 -3.70 16.17 -1.63
C SER A 172 -5.17 16.34 -2.04
N ARG A 173 -5.58 15.76 -3.17
CA ARG A 173 -6.94 15.88 -3.70
C ARG A 173 -7.89 14.98 -2.92
N GLY A 174 -9.09 15.51 -2.70
CA GLY A 174 -10.18 14.71 -2.16
C GLY A 174 -9.88 14.13 -0.78
N LEU A 175 -10.13 12.84 -0.62
CA LEU A 175 -9.88 12.08 0.61
C LEU A 175 -8.40 12.10 1.02
N TRP A 176 -7.48 12.25 0.06
CA TRP A 176 -6.04 12.26 0.32
C TRP A 176 -5.54 13.53 1.02
N ALA A 177 -6.37 14.57 1.15
CA ALA A 177 -6.03 15.81 1.88
C ALA A 177 -5.68 15.60 3.37
N ARG A 178 -5.98 14.43 3.93
CA ARG A 178 -5.58 14.05 5.31
C ARG A 178 -4.72 12.80 5.37
N SER A 179 -4.17 12.36 4.25
CA SER A 179 -3.13 11.34 4.26
C SER A 179 -1.85 11.96 4.80
N ASP A 180 -1.30 11.40 5.87
CA ASP A 180 -0.04 11.81 6.48
C ASP A 180 0.78 10.55 6.78
N LEU A 181 1.49 10.07 5.76
CA LEU A 181 2.34 8.87 5.86
C LEU A 181 3.41 9.03 6.96
N PRO A 182 4.17 10.13 7.05
CA PRO A 182 5.16 10.32 8.12
C PRO A 182 4.58 10.35 9.53
N ALA A 183 3.31 10.70 9.70
CA ALA A 183 2.65 10.67 11.00
C ALA A 183 2.05 9.29 11.36
N THR A 184 2.15 8.30 10.47
CA THR A 184 1.71 6.93 10.75
C THR A 184 2.52 6.35 11.91
N PRO A 185 1.88 5.86 12.98
CA PRO A 185 2.61 5.28 14.10
C PRO A 185 3.40 4.04 13.69
N GLU A 186 4.66 3.95 14.12
CA GLU A 186 5.42 2.71 14.06
C GLU A 186 4.70 1.61 14.87
N ILE A 187 4.40 0.48 14.22
CA ILE A 187 3.78 -0.68 14.86
C ILE A 187 4.67 -1.89 14.71
N ARG A 188 4.66 -2.79 15.70
CA ARG A 188 5.26 -4.15 15.63
C ARG A 188 6.75 -4.22 15.26
N ASP A 189 7.45 -3.10 15.27
CA ASP A 189 8.89 -3.06 15.02
C ASP A 189 9.67 -3.29 16.33
N ARG A 190 10.30 -4.46 16.42
CA ARG A 190 11.03 -4.94 17.59
C ARG A 190 11.94 -6.10 17.18
N PRO A 191 12.96 -6.45 18.00
CA PRO A 191 13.78 -7.63 17.76
C PRO A 191 12.94 -8.89 17.53
N VAL A 192 13.36 -9.69 16.55
CA VAL A 192 12.70 -10.94 16.16
C VAL A 192 13.14 -12.04 17.11
N GLU A 193 12.35 -12.27 18.15
CA GLU A 193 12.59 -13.39 19.08
C GLU A 193 12.02 -14.72 18.57
N ARG A 194 10.94 -14.63 17.78
CA ARG A 194 10.26 -15.77 17.17
C ARG A 194 9.40 -15.32 15.99
N ALA A 195 9.21 -16.20 15.03
CA ALA A 195 8.32 -16.01 13.89
C ALA A 195 7.46 -17.26 13.69
N PHE A 196 6.24 -17.08 13.18
CA PHE A 196 5.43 -18.20 12.69
C PHE A 196 5.55 -18.29 11.17
N VAL A 197 5.50 -19.50 10.62
CA VAL A 197 5.60 -19.72 9.18
C VAL A 197 4.43 -20.59 8.76
N PRO A 198 3.39 -20.05 8.11
CA PRO A 198 2.25 -20.85 7.70
C PRO A 198 2.56 -21.79 6.54
N ASP A 199 1.99 -22.98 6.61
CA ASP A 199 2.11 -24.07 5.64
C ASP A 199 3.51 -24.22 5.03
N PRO A 200 4.59 -24.38 5.82
CA PRO A 200 5.91 -24.16 5.28
C PRO A 200 6.35 -25.25 4.30
N ALA A 201 6.92 -24.85 3.17
CA ALA A 201 7.83 -25.68 2.38
C ALA A 201 9.28 -25.34 2.73
N THR A 202 10.21 -26.29 2.61
CA THR A 202 11.63 -25.95 2.74
C THR A 202 12.16 -25.27 1.48
N VAL A 203 13.26 -24.54 1.62
CA VAL A 203 14.01 -23.99 0.48
C VAL A 203 15.14 -24.94 0.11
N ARG A 204 15.34 -25.22 -1.17
CA ARG A 204 16.41 -26.09 -1.68
C ARG A 204 17.21 -25.37 -2.75
N THR A 205 18.23 -26.05 -3.28
CA THR A 205 18.87 -25.64 -4.55
C THR A 205 18.33 -26.47 -5.70
N ALA A 206 18.54 -26.01 -6.94
CA ALA A 206 18.26 -26.75 -8.15
C ALA A 206 18.99 -28.11 -8.24
N SER A 207 20.01 -28.33 -7.40
CA SER A 207 20.85 -29.55 -7.41
C SER A 207 20.70 -30.43 -6.17
N GLY A 208 19.90 -30.03 -5.17
CA GLY A 208 19.75 -30.75 -3.92
C GLY A 208 19.52 -29.82 -2.73
N THR A 209 20.07 -30.18 -1.58
CA THR A 209 19.89 -29.43 -0.33
C THR A 209 20.57 -28.06 -0.37
N LEU A 210 20.03 -27.11 0.38
CA LEU A 210 20.61 -25.80 0.65
C LEU A 210 21.63 -25.91 1.79
N ALA A 211 22.77 -25.25 1.63
CA ALA A 211 23.77 -25.16 2.69
C ALA A 211 23.32 -24.18 3.78
N ASP A 212 23.55 -24.53 5.04
CA ASP A 212 23.16 -23.74 6.21
C ASP A 212 23.58 -22.25 6.15
N GLY A 213 24.77 -21.95 5.61
CA GLY A 213 25.26 -20.58 5.47
C GLY A 213 24.49 -19.72 4.44
N ARG A 214 23.45 -20.26 3.82
CA ARG A 214 22.50 -19.56 2.93
C ARG A 214 21.07 -19.60 3.48
N ALA A 215 20.87 -20.07 4.70
CA ALA A 215 19.55 -20.22 5.30
C ALA A 215 19.49 -19.48 6.65
N PRO A 216 18.87 -18.29 6.70
CA PRO A 216 18.77 -17.53 7.95
C PRO A 216 17.75 -18.11 8.94
N VAL A 217 16.71 -18.79 8.43
CA VAL A 217 15.59 -19.28 9.24
C VAL A 217 15.38 -20.76 8.99
N PHE A 218 15.34 -21.55 10.06
CA PHE A 218 15.03 -22.97 10.03
C PHE A 218 13.75 -23.28 10.80
N ALA A 219 13.15 -24.43 10.54
CA ALA A 219 12.12 -24.99 11.40
C ALA A 219 12.70 -25.39 12.77
N GLY A 220 11.85 -25.51 13.79
CA GLY A 220 12.26 -25.97 15.12
C GLY A 220 12.83 -27.40 15.10
N GLU A 221 13.63 -27.77 16.11
CA GLU A 221 14.27 -29.10 16.18
C GLU A 221 13.28 -30.28 16.19
N GLY A 222 12.01 -30.04 16.53
CA GLY A 222 10.93 -31.04 16.54
C GLY A 222 10.13 -31.13 15.24
N ALA A 223 10.41 -30.26 14.26
CA ALA A 223 9.65 -30.20 13.02
C ALA A 223 9.90 -31.43 12.14
N THR A 224 8.87 -31.82 11.40
CA THR A 224 8.86 -32.99 10.51
C THR A 224 8.65 -32.54 9.08
N GLN A 225 9.44 -33.10 8.16
CA GLN A 225 9.31 -32.90 6.72
C GLN A 225 8.48 -34.05 6.11
N THR A 226 7.53 -33.72 5.23
CA THR A 226 6.79 -34.68 4.40
C THR A 226 6.99 -34.33 2.94
N LEU A 227 7.59 -35.24 2.16
CA LEU A 227 7.89 -35.00 0.74
C LEU A 227 6.66 -35.15 -0.16
N ALA A 228 6.63 -34.33 -1.21
CA ALA A 228 5.69 -34.39 -2.32
C ALA A 228 6.44 -34.34 -3.66
N GLY A 229 6.01 -35.15 -4.64
CA GLY A 229 6.57 -35.11 -6.00
C GLY A 229 8.09 -35.30 -6.05
N ASP A 230 8.79 -34.30 -6.57
CA ASP A 230 10.25 -34.26 -6.75
C ASP A 230 11.02 -33.63 -5.56
N GLY A 231 10.37 -33.56 -4.40
CA GLY A 231 10.93 -33.01 -3.17
C GLY A 231 12.27 -33.62 -2.76
N VAL A 232 13.12 -32.78 -2.17
CA VAL A 232 14.43 -33.14 -1.63
C VAL A 232 14.33 -33.34 -0.13
N GLU A 233 14.76 -34.51 0.35
CA GLU A 233 14.83 -34.84 1.77
C GLU A 233 16.00 -34.11 2.45
N TYR A 234 15.75 -33.58 3.65
CA TYR A 234 16.77 -33.02 4.53
C TYR A 234 17.05 -33.96 5.69
N ASP A 235 18.30 -34.43 5.81
CA ASP A 235 18.78 -35.25 6.94
C ASP A 235 19.12 -34.41 8.20
N GLY A 236 18.81 -33.11 8.20
CA GLY A 236 19.27 -32.13 9.19
C GLY A 236 18.28 -31.01 9.44
N ARG A 237 18.78 -29.77 9.59
CA ARG A 237 17.90 -28.60 9.78
C ARG A 237 17.06 -28.38 8.53
N LEU A 238 15.81 -27.96 8.70
CA LEU A 238 14.86 -27.69 7.63
C LEU A 238 14.85 -26.19 7.31
N PRO A 239 15.51 -25.72 6.23
CA PRO A 239 15.58 -24.29 5.91
C PRO A 239 14.23 -23.78 5.42
N LEU A 240 13.65 -22.80 6.12
CA LEU A 240 12.37 -22.18 5.76
C LEU A 240 12.55 -20.89 4.96
N VAL A 241 13.73 -20.28 5.03
CA VAL A 241 14.14 -19.14 4.21
C VAL A 241 15.51 -19.44 3.63
N GLY A 242 15.71 -19.16 2.35
CA GLY A 242 16.99 -19.28 1.67
C GLY A 242 17.37 -17.99 0.97
N VAL A 243 18.67 -17.67 0.97
CA VAL A 243 19.23 -16.41 0.49
C VAL A 243 20.33 -16.66 -0.54
N ASP A 244 20.33 -15.84 -1.58
CA ASP A 244 21.33 -15.77 -2.63
C ASP A 244 21.74 -14.30 -2.82
N ASP A 245 22.68 -13.85 -2.00
CA ASP A 245 23.16 -12.46 -2.00
C ASP A 245 23.73 -12.04 -3.37
N ASP A 246 24.43 -12.95 -4.06
CA ASP A 246 25.01 -12.69 -5.38
C ASP A 246 23.91 -12.43 -6.42
N ALA A 247 22.77 -13.11 -6.29
CA ALA A 247 21.61 -12.90 -7.15
C ALA A 247 20.64 -11.82 -6.64
N ARG A 248 20.78 -11.33 -5.40
CA ARG A 248 19.80 -10.49 -4.68
C ARG A 248 18.41 -11.13 -4.59
N VAL A 249 18.40 -12.46 -4.45
CA VAL A 249 17.17 -13.26 -4.39
C VAL A 249 17.06 -13.95 -3.03
N ALA A 250 15.86 -13.96 -2.48
CA ALA A 250 15.51 -14.87 -1.40
C ALA A 250 14.24 -15.66 -1.74
N VAL A 251 14.15 -16.88 -1.20
CA VAL A 251 12.94 -17.69 -1.23
C VAL A 251 12.44 -17.85 0.20
N VAL A 252 11.16 -17.58 0.44
CA VAL A 252 10.47 -17.74 1.73
C VAL A 252 9.44 -18.84 1.57
N GLY A 253 9.58 -19.88 2.38
CA GLY A 253 8.76 -21.08 2.34
C GLY A 253 7.37 -20.96 2.96
N GLY A 254 6.86 -19.76 3.22
CA GLY A 254 5.49 -19.55 3.74
C GLY A 254 5.08 -18.07 3.73
N PRO A 255 3.77 -17.74 3.69
CA PRO A 255 3.27 -16.37 3.57
C PRO A 255 3.27 -15.67 4.94
N MET A 256 4.46 -15.27 5.41
CA MET A 256 4.65 -14.75 6.78
C MET A 256 3.93 -13.44 7.10
N VAL A 257 3.47 -12.71 6.09
CA VAL A 257 2.87 -11.36 6.22
C VAL A 257 1.40 -11.30 5.79
N ASP A 258 0.78 -12.48 5.64
CA ASP A 258 -0.64 -12.65 5.30
C ASP A 258 -1.55 -12.16 6.43
N GLU A 259 -2.49 -11.28 6.10
CA GLU A 259 -3.45 -10.71 7.04
C GLU A 259 -4.45 -11.73 7.60
N TRP A 260 -4.64 -12.88 6.95
CA TRP A 260 -5.49 -13.95 7.46
C TRP A 260 -5.11 -14.38 8.88
N TYR A 261 -3.84 -14.25 9.26
CA TYR A 261 -3.34 -14.60 10.59
C TYR A 261 -3.52 -13.48 11.63
N GLU A 262 -4.21 -12.40 11.29
CA GLU A 262 -4.51 -11.31 12.21
C GLU A 262 -5.80 -11.57 12.99
N GLN A 263 -5.78 -11.28 14.30
CA GLN A 263 -6.95 -11.52 15.15
C GLN A 263 -8.18 -10.72 14.70
N ALA A 264 -7.96 -9.53 14.14
CA ALA A 264 -9.04 -8.70 13.62
C ALA A 264 -9.68 -9.25 12.33
N GLU A 265 -9.00 -10.15 11.62
CA GLU A 265 -9.55 -10.92 10.50
C GLU A 265 -10.20 -12.24 10.96
N GLY A 266 -10.28 -12.47 12.28
CA GLY A 266 -10.92 -13.63 12.88
C GLY A 266 -9.96 -14.77 13.25
N PHE A 267 -8.64 -14.58 13.08
CA PHE A 267 -7.68 -15.57 13.54
C PHE A 267 -7.75 -15.76 15.07
N PRO A 268 -7.76 -16.99 15.61
CA PRO A 268 -8.03 -17.20 17.04
C PRO A 268 -6.94 -16.70 18.00
N THR A 269 -5.74 -16.42 17.49
CA THR A 269 -4.56 -16.03 18.29
C THR A 269 -4.08 -14.63 17.91
N ASP A 270 -3.68 -13.83 18.89
CA ASP A 270 -2.99 -12.57 18.63
C ASP A 270 -1.56 -12.83 18.15
N THR A 271 -1.31 -12.53 16.88
CA THR A 271 -0.01 -12.69 16.21
C THR A 271 0.84 -11.42 16.21
N SER A 272 0.34 -10.32 16.79
CA SER A 272 1.05 -9.05 16.82
C SER A 272 2.42 -9.17 17.50
N GLY A 273 2.53 -10.08 18.48
CA GLY A 273 3.73 -10.44 19.24
C GLY A 273 4.91 -11.03 18.45
N PHE A 274 4.68 -11.52 17.24
CA PHE A 274 5.70 -12.22 16.45
C PHE A 274 6.49 -11.27 15.55
N GLY A 275 7.76 -11.61 15.30
CA GLY A 275 8.71 -10.79 14.53
C GLY A 275 8.58 -10.92 13.01
N ASN A 276 7.45 -11.41 12.49
CA ASN A 276 7.24 -11.67 11.06
C ASN A 276 7.49 -10.42 10.20
N PHE A 277 6.93 -9.27 10.58
CA PHE A 277 7.06 -8.02 9.81
C PHE A 277 8.50 -7.47 9.77
N PRO A 278 9.22 -7.30 10.91
CA PRO A 278 10.62 -6.89 10.86
C PRO A 278 11.52 -7.93 10.18
N LEU A 279 11.30 -9.24 10.37
CA LEU A 279 12.06 -10.28 9.67
C LEU A 279 11.93 -10.16 8.14
N PHE A 280 10.70 -10.06 7.63
CA PHE A 280 10.42 -9.95 6.19
C PHE A 280 11.03 -8.67 5.61
N THR A 281 10.96 -7.56 6.36
CA THR A 281 11.49 -6.26 5.94
C THR A 281 13.02 -6.20 5.98
N ASN A 282 13.64 -6.75 7.02
CA ASN A 282 15.10 -6.87 7.12
C ASN A 282 15.65 -7.76 5.99
N LEU A 283 14.95 -8.85 5.65
CA LEU A 283 15.35 -9.73 4.55
C LEU A 283 15.38 -8.98 3.21
N LEU A 284 14.29 -8.26 2.90
CA LEU A 284 14.23 -7.41 1.70
C LEU A 284 15.34 -6.35 1.67
N ALA A 285 15.57 -5.68 2.81
CA ALA A 285 16.58 -4.63 2.91
C ALA A 285 18.01 -5.18 2.81
N SER A 286 18.29 -6.37 3.36
CA SER A 286 19.63 -6.98 3.31
C SER A 286 20.10 -7.30 1.89
N LEU A 287 19.18 -7.46 0.95
CA LEU A 287 19.44 -7.81 -0.44
C LEU A 287 19.40 -6.61 -1.40
N SER A 288 18.89 -5.47 -0.93
CA SER A 288 18.65 -4.30 -1.75
C SER A 288 19.70 -3.22 -1.49
N ASP A 289 20.21 -2.61 -2.56
CA ASP A 289 20.99 -1.37 -2.50
C ASP A 289 20.09 -0.14 -2.76
N ARG A 290 18.77 -0.34 -2.83
CA ARG A 290 17.77 0.68 -3.20
C ARG A 290 16.87 1.02 -2.01
N GLY A 291 16.55 2.30 -1.89
CA GLY A 291 15.41 2.79 -1.12
C GLY A 291 14.12 2.79 -1.93
N GLY A 292 13.05 3.32 -1.35
CA GLY A 292 11.75 3.46 -2.01
C GLY A 292 10.76 2.35 -1.64
N GLN A 293 9.69 2.26 -2.42
CA GLN A 293 8.53 1.42 -2.11
C GLN A 293 8.82 -0.08 -2.23
N LEU A 294 8.06 -0.90 -1.50
CA LEU A 294 7.93 -2.32 -1.76
C LEU A 294 6.97 -2.52 -2.93
N LEU A 295 7.44 -3.21 -3.97
CA LEU A 295 6.63 -3.61 -5.11
C LEU A 295 6.10 -5.02 -4.90
N VAL A 296 4.85 -5.27 -5.26
CA VAL A 296 4.21 -6.59 -5.21
C VAL A 296 3.68 -6.93 -6.60
N ASP A 297 4.04 -8.09 -7.13
CA ASP A 297 3.45 -8.56 -8.38
C ASP A 297 1.98 -8.94 -8.19
N GLY A 298 1.10 -8.33 -8.97
CA GLY A 298 -0.33 -8.69 -9.07
C GLY A 298 -0.78 -9.04 -10.49
N GLY A 299 0.15 -9.05 -11.45
CA GLY A 299 -0.16 -9.26 -12.88
C GLY A 299 -0.28 -10.73 -13.28
N HIS A 300 0.10 -11.66 -12.39
CA HIS A 300 0.23 -13.08 -12.71
C HIS A 300 -0.77 -13.97 -11.94
N GLY A 301 -1.93 -13.39 -11.59
CA GLY A 301 -3.08 -14.11 -11.05
C GLY A 301 -3.04 -14.37 -9.54
N GLN A 302 -2.24 -13.61 -8.79
CA GLN A 302 -2.13 -13.73 -7.33
C GLN A 302 -3.46 -13.45 -6.63
N PHE A 303 -4.20 -12.43 -7.06
CA PHE A 303 -5.45 -12.00 -6.42
C PHE A 303 -6.54 -13.08 -6.43
N ASP A 304 -6.65 -13.85 -7.52
CA ASP A 304 -7.66 -14.91 -7.65
C ASP A 304 -7.19 -16.28 -7.13
N ALA A 305 -5.95 -16.36 -6.64
CA ALA A 305 -5.34 -17.60 -6.21
C ALA A 305 -5.33 -17.71 -4.68
N ASP A 306 -6.18 -18.59 -4.12
CA ASP A 306 -6.26 -18.87 -2.67
C ASP A 306 -4.93 -19.37 -2.03
N TYR A 307 -3.92 -19.65 -2.84
CA TYR A 307 -2.58 -20.12 -2.43
C TYR A 307 -1.48 -19.07 -2.66
N ALA A 308 -1.83 -17.90 -3.17
CA ALA A 308 -0.92 -16.79 -3.35
C ALA A 308 -1.31 -15.67 -2.39
N LEU A 309 -0.33 -14.84 -2.08
CA LEU A 309 -0.56 -13.66 -1.27
C LEU A 309 -0.67 -12.47 -2.23
N SER A 310 -1.84 -11.81 -2.25
CA SER A 310 -2.08 -10.61 -3.05
C SER A 310 -1.64 -9.34 -2.28
N SER A 311 -1.63 -8.21 -2.98
CA SER A 311 -1.41 -6.91 -2.33
C SER A 311 -2.49 -6.56 -1.29
N GLU A 312 -3.73 -6.99 -1.52
CA GLU A 312 -4.83 -6.74 -0.58
C GLU A 312 -4.70 -7.59 0.69
N ASP A 313 -4.10 -8.79 0.59
CA ASP A 313 -3.84 -9.67 1.74
C ASP A 313 -2.68 -9.20 2.63
N MET A 314 -2.04 -8.07 2.28
CA MET A 314 -0.90 -7.51 3.02
C MET A 314 -1.28 -6.23 3.79
N ALA A 315 -2.56 -5.90 4.00
CA ALA A 315 -2.98 -4.59 4.52
C ALA A 315 -2.35 -4.25 5.89
N TYR A 316 -2.16 -5.24 6.78
CA TYR A 316 -1.50 -5.03 8.07
C TYR A 316 0.01 -4.85 7.95
N TYR A 317 0.62 -5.51 6.97
CA TYR A 317 2.03 -5.33 6.67
C TYR A 317 2.29 -3.97 6.01
N LEU A 318 1.36 -3.50 5.17
CA LEU A 318 1.35 -2.13 4.66
C LEU A 318 1.37 -1.11 5.82
N ARG A 319 0.50 -1.27 6.84
CA ARG A 319 0.53 -0.36 8.01
C ARG A 319 1.85 -0.40 8.79
N TYR A 320 2.52 -1.55 8.80
CA TYR A 320 3.87 -1.65 9.34
C TYR A 320 4.88 -0.85 8.49
N LEU A 321 4.84 -1.02 7.16
CA LEU A 321 5.75 -0.37 6.22
C LEU A 321 5.64 1.16 6.24
N GLU A 322 4.43 1.71 6.38
CA GLU A 322 4.24 3.16 6.48
C GLU A 322 4.92 3.77 7.71
N GLY A 323 4.86 3.08 8.87
CA GLY A 323 5.62 3.50 10.05
C GLY A 323 7.13 3.47 9.83
N GLN A 324 7.59 2.72 8.83
CA GLN A 324 8.99 2.66 8.41
C GLN A 324 9.32 3.61 7.24
N ASP A 325 8.38 4.48 6.85
CA ASP A 325 8.49 5.36 5.68
C ASP A 325 8.74 4.60 4.36
N ILE A 326 8.13 3.41 4.25
CA ILE A 326 8.18 2.56 3.06
C ILE A 326 6.78 2.49 2.47
N GLY A 327 6.62 2.98 1.25
CA GLY A 327 5.36 2.80 0.52
C GLY A 327 5.18 1.35 0.04
N HIS A 328 3.93 0.98 -0.22
CA HIS A 328 3.54 -0.33 -0.73
C HIS A 328 2.79 -0.16 -2.06
N ARG A 329 3.16 -0.94 -3.08
CA ARG A 329 2.56 -0.79 -4.41
C ARG A 329 2.48 -2.10 -5.17
N GLN A 330 1.28 -2.47 -5.59
CA GLN A 330 1.10 -3.51 -6.59
C GLN A 330 1.51 -3.02 -7.99
N VAL A 331 2.06 -3.93 -8.80
CA VAL A 331 2.41 -3.73 -10.20
C VAL A 331 1.92 -4.92 -11.02
N ASN A 332 1.18 -4.67 -12.11
CA ASN A 332 0.69 -5.72 -13.00
C ASN A 332 1.54 -5.83 -14.28
N THR A 333 2.19 -4.76 -14.71
CA THR A 333 2.93 -4.68 -15.98
C THR A 333 4.43 -4.52 -15.74
N LEU A 334 5.18 -5.62 -15.77
CA LEU A 334 6.62 -5.58 -15.47
C LEU A 334 7.48 -5.15 -16.67
N ALA A 335 7.18 -5.65 -17.88
CA ALA A 335 8.06 -5.51 -19.06
C ALA A 335 8.38 -4.06 -19.48
N ASP A 336 7.43 -3.13 -19.31
CA ASP A 336 7.56 -1.72 -19.73
C ASP A 336 6.98 -0.72 -18.71
N GLY A 337 6.59 -1.20 -17.53
CA GLY A 337 5.82 -0.42 -16.54
C GLY A 337 6.31 -0.53 -15.10
N MET A 338 7.44 -1.23 -14.87
CA MET A 338 7.94 -1.45 -13.51
C MET A 338 8.45 -0.12 -12.91
N PRO A 339 7.84 0.36 -11.81
CA PRO A 339 8.28 1.59 -11.14
C PRO A 339 9.61 1.37 -10.40
N ASP A 340 10.21 2.49 -9.97
CA ASP A 340 11.32 2.42 -9.04
C ASP A 340 10.84 1.92 -7.67
N GLY A 341 11.62 1.04 -7.04
CA GLY A 341 11.30 0.48 -5.74
C GLY A 341 12.52 -0.20 -5.14
N ARG A 342 12.42 -0.51 -3.84
CA ARG A 342 13.50 -1.19 -3.13
C ARG A 342 13.56 -2.67 -3.43
N ALA A 343 12.40 -3.29 -3.58
CA ALA A 343 12.30 -4.72 -3.78
C ALA A 343 10.99 -5.07 -4.51
N LEU A 344 10.99 -6.24 -5.16
CA LEU A 344 9.82 -6.88 -5.74
C LEU A 344 9.51 -8.16 -4.96
N VAL A 345 8.28 -8.29 -4.47
CA VAL A 345 7.73 -9.53 -3.93
C VAL A 345 6.95 -10.25 -5.03
N VAL A 346 7.34 -11.49 -5.31
CA VAL A 346 6.63 -12.41 -6.19
C VAL A 346 6.13 -13.56 -5.35
N THR A 347 4.82 -13.67 -5.19
CA THR A 347 4.18 -14.83 -4.58
C THR A 347 3.84 -15.85 -5.66
N ALA A 348 3.73 -17.14 -5.30
CA ALA A 348 3.55 -18.26 -6.22
C ALA A 348 2.56 -17.96 -7.37
N PRO A 349 3.04 -17.63 -8.59
CA PRO A 349 2.18 -16.99 -9.60
C PRO A 349 1.38 -18.04 -10.38
N ALA A 350 0.10 -17.76 -10.60
CA ALA A 350 -0.79 -18.63 -11.36
C ALA A 350 -0.42 -18.70 -12.84
N ALA A 351 0.15 -17.62 -13.39
CA ALA A 351 0.60 -17.53 -14.77
C ALA A 351 2.13 -17.47 -14.88
N ALA A 352 2.67 -18.06 -15.95
CA ALA A 352 4.08 -17.96 -16.27
C ALA A 352 4.43 -16.57 -16.79
N TYR A 353 5.62 -16.09 -16.40
CA TYR A 353 6.17 -14.84 -16.87
C TYR A 353 6.66 -14.98 -18.32
N THR A 354 6.50 -13.93 -19.11
CA THR A 354 7.09 -13.84 -20.44
C THR A 354 8.59 -13.52 -20.37
N ASP A 355 9.33 -13.80 -21.45
CA ASP A 355 10.75 -13.45 -21.55
C ASP A 355 11.01 -11.94 -21.32
N ALA A 356 10.07 -11.08 -21.73
CA ALA A 356 10.19 -9.63 -21.56
C ALA A 356 10.01 -9.21 -20.10
N GLU A 357 9.07 -9.82 -19.38
CA GLU A 357 8.88 -9.57 -17.95
C GLU A 357 10.07 -10.07 -17.14
N LEU A 358 10.57 -11.28 -17.43
CA LEU A 358 11.78 -11.81 -16.78
C LEU A 358 13.00 -10.90 -16.99
N ALA A 359 13.18 -10.36 -18.20
CA ALA A 359 14.24 -9.41 -18.50
C ALA A 359 14.08 -8.07 -17.73
N ALA A 360 12.84 -7.64 -17.49
CA ALA A 360 12.57 -6.45 -16.68
C ALA A 360 12.88 -6.68 -15.19
N VAL A 361 12.50 -7.84 -14.64
CA VAL A 361 12.85 -8.22 -13.26
C VAL A 361 14.38 -8.37 -13.11
N GLU A 362 15.06 -8.96 -14.10
CA GLU A 362 16.53 -9.01 -14.14
C GLU A 362 17.14 -7.61 -14.15
N SER A 363 16.61 -6.69 -14.97
CA SER A 363 17.07 -5.30 -15.01
C SER A 363 16.83 -4.55 -13.69
N PHE A 364 15.69 -4.78 -13.04
CA PHE A 364 15.39 -4.22 -11.72
C PHE A 364 16.37 -4.70 -10.65
N ARG A 365 16.67 -6.01 -10.67
CA ARG A 365 17.68 -6.63 -9.80
C ARG A 365 19.07 -6.06 -10.05
N ASP A 366 19.49 -5.99 -11.31
CA ASP A 366 20.80 -5.48 -11.72
C ASP A 366 20.99 -3.99 -11.36
N ALA A 367 19.88 -3.24 -11.26
CA ALA A 367 19.86 -1.88 -10.74
C ALA A 367 19.95 -1.78 -9.20
N GLY A 368 20.13 -2.90 -8.51
CA GLY A 368 20.30 -3.00 -7.06
C GLY A 368 19.03 -3.36 -6.28
N GLY A 369 17.92 -3.67 -6.95
CA GLY A 369 16.69 -4.11 -6.28
C GLY A 369 16.77 -5.54 -5.77
N ALA A 370 16.07 -5.84 -4.68
CA ALA A 370 15.92 -7.21 -4.19
C ALA A 370 14.69 -7.90 -4.81
N VAL A 371 14.74 -9.22 -5.01
CA VAL A 371 13.57 -10.01 -5.43
C VAL A 371 13.29 -11.09 -4.39
N LEU A 372 12.11 -11.03 -3.78
CA LEU A 372 11.69 -11.99 -2.77
C LEU A 372 10.59 -12.89 -3.34
N LEU A 373 10.88 -14.18 -3.36
CA LEU A 373 9.99 -15.22 -3.87
C LEU A 373 9.29 -15.90 -2.69
N VAL A 374 7.96 -15.89 -2.69
CA VAL A 374 7.17 -16.43 -1.57
C VAL A 374 6.28 -17.56 -2.08
N GLY A 375 6.40 -18.73 -1.48
CA GLY A 375 5.51 -19.86 -1.76
C GLY A 375 5.43 -20.79 -0.56
N HIS A 376 4.52 -21.76 -0.59
CA HIS A 376 4.21 -22.58 0.58
C HIS A 376 3.80 -24.00 0.18
N ALA A 377 3.51 -24.84 1.16
CA ALA A 377 3.15 -26.25 1.03
C ALA A 377 1.64 -26.54 1.14
N ALA A 378 0.80 -25.51 1.38
CA ALA A 378 -0.61 -25.73 1.64
C ALA A 378 -1.30 -26.58 0.55
N ASP A 379 -2.20 -27.45 1.01
CA ASP A 379 -3.01 -28.31 0.16
C ASP A 379 -3.85 -27.46 -0.81
N GLY A 380 -3.40 -27.30 -2.05
CA GLY A 380 -4.09 -26.50 -3.05
C GLY A 380 -3.16 -25.74 -4.01
N MET A 381 -1.92 -25.47 -3.62
CA MET A 381 -0.96 -24.81 -4.51
C MET A 381 -0.60 -25.72 -5.71
N PRO A 382 -0.86 -25.30 -6.95
CA PRO A 382 -0.54 -26.08 -8.14
C PRO A 382 0.97 -26.25 -8.34
N ALA A 383 1.39 -27.40 -8.88
CA ALA A 383 2.80 -27.61 -9.25
C ALA A 383 3.31 -26.55 -10.23
N ASP A 384 2.49 -26.18 -11.21
CA ASP A 384 2.82 -25.15 -12.21
C ASP A 384 3.08 -23.78 -11.57
N ALA A 385 2.37 -23.42 -10.49
CA ALA A 385 2.63 -22.15 -9.78
C ALA A 385 3.99 -22.14 -9.08
N ARG A 386 4.37 -23.28 -8.48
CA ARG A 386 5.74 -23.48 -7.95
C ARG A 386 6.78 -23.44 -9.07
N GLU A 387 6.51 -24.06 -10.21
CA GLU A 387 7.41 -24.04 -11.37
C GLU A 387 7.60 -22.62 -11.93
N ASN A 388 6.53 -21.82 -11.95
CA ASN A 388 6.61 -20.41 -12.37
C ASN A 388 7.48 -19.60 -11.39
N LEU A 389 7.32 -19.78 -10.08
CA LEU A 389 8.15 -19.14 -9.06
C LEU A 389 9.63 -19.53 -9.21
N ASP A 390 9.89 -20.82 -9.40
CA ASP A 390 11.22 -21.38 -9.64
C ASP A 390 11.85 -20.86 -10.96
N ALA A 391 11.03 -20.56 -11.97
CA ALA A 391 11.47 -19.99 -13.24
C ALA A 391 11.95 -18.53 -13.08
N VAL A 392 11.30 -17.73 -12.22
CA VAL A 392 11.78 -16.39 -11.86
C VAL A 392 13.16 -16.47 -11.19
N ALA A 393 13.32 -17.35 -10.19
CA ALA A 393 14.63 -17.56 -9.55
C ALA A 393 15.72 -17.94 -10.57
N ALA A 394 15.39 -18.85 -11.49
CA ALA A 394 16.31 -19.31 -12.54
C ALA A 394 16.70 -18.18 -13.51
N ALA A 395 15.75 -17.34 -13.91
CA ALA A 395 15.99 -16.22 -14.82
C ALA A 395 16.94 -15.18 -14.19
N LEU A 396 16.84 -14.98 -12.88
CA LEU A 396 17.74 -14.09 -12.12
C LEU A 396 19.11 -14.73 -11.84
N GLY A 397 19.35 -15.95 -12.31
CA GLY A 397 20.61 -16.66 -12.10
C GLY A 397 20.76 -17.31 -10.72
N SER A 398 19.69 -17.31 -9.91
CA SER A 398 19.70 -18.00 -8.62
C SER A 398 19.42 -19.49 -8.76
N ASP A 399 20.12 -20.29 -7.96
CA ASP A 399 19.88 -21.73 -7.84
C ASP A 399 18.82 -22.09 -6.78
N LEU A 400 18.28 -21.11 -6.05
CA LEU A 400 17.26 -21.34 -5.02
C LEU A 400 15.93 -21.83 -5.63
N ARG A 401 15.30 -22.81 -5.00
CA ARG A 401 14.00 -23.36 -5.41
C ARG A 401 13.12 -23.59 -4.20
N LEU A 402 11.81 -23.43 -4.37
CA LEU A 402 10.86 -23.91 -3.38
C LEU A 402 10.82 -25.45 -3.46
N ASN A 403 10.94 -26.12 -2.31
CA ASN A 403 10.95 -27.57 -2.29
C ASN A 403 9.53 -28.15 -2.48
N GLY A 404 9.46 -29.37 -3.01
CA GLY A 404 8.22 -30.14 -3.05
C GLY A 404 8.02 -30.88 -1.73
N ASP A 405 7.69 -30.17 -0.66
CA ASP A 405 7.49 -30.77 0.65
C ASP A 405 6.56 -29.91 1.52
N ALA A 406 6.19 -30.45 2.69
CA ALA A 406 5.48 -29.75 3.75
C ALA A 406 6.22 -29.97 5.07
N VAL A 407 6.33 -28.92 5.88
CA VAL A 407 6.95 -28.94 7.20
C VAL A 407 5.89 -28.70 8.26
N THR A 408 5.82 -29.58 9.27
CA THR A 408 4.90 -29.43 10.41
C THR A 408 5.63 -29.54 11.74
N ASP A 409 5.13 -28.91 12.80
CA ASP A 409 5.69 -29.02 14.15
C ASP A 409 4.59 -29.13 15.22
N GLU A 410 4.30 -30.35 15.69
CA GLU A 410 3.32 -30.58 16.76
C GLU A 410 3.74 -29.98 18.11
N GLY A 411 5.04 -29.81 18.34
CA GLY A 411 5.59 -29.33 19.62
C GLY A 411 5.62 -27.81 19.72
N SER A 412 5.67 -27.12 18.58
CA SER A 412 5.77 -25.66 18.47
C SER A 412 4.85 -25.15 17.35
N ALA A 413 3.55 -25.18 17.61
CA ALA A 413 2.50 -24.80 16.66
C ALA A 413 1.75 -23.53 17.12
N LEU A 414 1.50 -22.60 16.19
CA LEU A 414 0.59 -21.48 16.43
C LEU A 414 -0.83 -22.00 16.51
N ASN A 415 -1.61 -21.53 17.50
CA ASN A 415 -3.00 -21.96 17.71
C ASN A 415 -3.19 -23.50 17.83
N GLY A 416 -2.12 -24.24 18.13
CA GLY A 416 -2.13 -25.70 18.17
C GLY A 416 -2.26 -26.38 16.80
N ASP A 417 -2.08 -25.64 15.70
CA ASP A 417 -2.07 -26.17 14.34
C ASP A 417 -0.63 -26.50 13.88
N PRO A 418 -0.26 -27.77 13.71
CA PRO A 418 1.09 -28.16 13.30
C PRO A 418 1.50 -27.62 11.92
N ALA A 419 0.55 -27.22 11.07
CA ALA A 419 0.84 -26.61 9.77
C ALA A 419 1.30 -25.15 9.89
N ILE A 420 1.21 -24.53 11.08
CA ILE A 420 1.68 -23.17 11.34
C ILE A 420 2.77 -23.20 12.43
N PRO A 421 3.96 -23.80 12.14
CA PRO A 421 5.02 -23.88 13.12
C PRO A 421 5.54 -22.49 13.54
N VAL A 422 5.92 -22.40 14.81
CA VAL A 422 6.61 -21.25 15.41
C VAL A 422 8.07 -21.62 15.59
N THR A 423 8.97 -20.77 15.10
CA THR A 423 10.42 -21.00 15.19
C THR A 423 11.16 -19.80 15.80
N SER A 424 12.24 -20.13 16.51
CA SER A 424 13.32 -19.22 16.89
C SER A 424 14.69 -19.79 16.47
N ALA A 425 14.69 -20.76 15.54
CA ALA A 425 15.89 -21.40 15.02
C ALA A 425 16.51 -20.51 13.94
N PHE A 426 17.08 -19.40 14.40
CA PHE A 426 17.70 -18.37 13.59
C PHE A 426 19.22 -18.56 13.50
N ASP A 427 19.81 -18.21 12.36
CA ASP A 427 21.26 -18.16 12.20
C ASP A 427 21.76 -16.72 12.38
N ASP A 428 22.25 -16.39 13.57
CA ASP A 428 22.72 -15.04 13.95
C ASP A 428 23.91 -14.52 13.12
N SER A 429 24.45 -15.32 12.17
CA SER A 429 25.38 -14.78 11.17
C SER A 429 24.71 -13.84 10.16
N PHE A 430 23.39 -13.90 10.04
CA PHE A 430 22.57 -12.96 9.28
C PHE A 430 22.04 -11.84 10.18
N ASP A 431 22.19 -10.58 9.77
CA ASP A 431 21.70 -9.42 10.50
C ASP A 431 20.23 -9.13 10.18
N LEU A 432 19.35 -10.08 10.53
CA LEU A 432 17.92 -10.05 10.16
C LEU A 432 16.97 -10.00 11.35
N PHE A 433 17.48 -10.20 12.57
CA PHE A 433 16.65 -10.45 13.75
C PHE A 433 16.55 -9.25 14.69
N GLY A 434 17.05 -8.09 14.28
CA GLY A 434 16.82 -6.81 14.95
C GLY A 434 15.45 -6.21 14.62
N ALA A 435 15.11 -5.11 15.29
CA ALA A 435 14.11 -4.18 14.76
C ALA A 435 14.59 -3.61 13.41
N PHE A 436 13.69 -3.33 12.49
CA PHE A 436 14.05 -2.72 11.22
C PHE A 436 14.53 -1.30 11.47
N THR A 437 15.73 -0.98 11.01
CA THR A 437 16.23 0.39 11.02
C THR A 437 16.09 0.93 9.61
N PRO A 438 15.14 1.83 9.31
CA PRO A 438 15.00 2.39 7.99
C PRO A 438 16.30 3.09 7.57
N GLU A 439 16.69 2.92 6.31
CA GLU A 439 17.67 3.78 5.66
C GLU A 439 17.05 5.17 5.48
N ARG A 440 16.83 5.89 6.58
CA ARG A 440 16.46 7.30 6.50
C ARG A 440 17.68 8.03 5.96
N PRO A 441 17.65 8.68 4.77
CA PRO A 441 18.42 9.91 4.68
C PRO A 441 17.97 10.74 5.87
N ALA A 442 18.88 11.08 6.79
CA ALA A 442 18.49 11.75 8.02
C ALA A 442 17.53 12.88 7.69
N GLY A 443 16.26 12.72 8.09
CA GLY A 443 15.28 13.78 7.98
C GLY A 443 15.85 15.02 8.66
N PRO A 444 15.30 16.21 8.40
CA PRO A 444 15.76 17.39 9.10
C PRO A 444 15.70 17.10 10.60
N PRO A 445 16.81 17.28 11.34
CA PRO A 445 16.90 16.82 12.73
C PRO A 445 15.90 17.53 13.65
N LEU A 446 15.28 18.62 13.19
CA LEU A 446 14.21 19.34 13.85
C LEU A 446 13.01 19.47 12.89
N SER A 447 11.83 19.02 13.32
CA SER A 447 10.57 19.12 12.56
C SER A 447 9.59 20.11 13.22
N VAL A 448 8.70 20.72 12.43
CA VAL A 448 7.56 21.50 12.93
C VAL A 448 6.38 20.54 13.08
N VAL A 449 5.90 20.34 14.31
CA VAL A 449 4.85 19.34 14.61
C VAL A 449 3.48 19.97 14.83
N ARG A 450 3.43 21.28 15.10
CA ARG A 450 2.17 22.01 15.28
C ARG A 450 2.36 23.51 15.13
N VAL A 451 1.41 24.17 14.48
CA VAL A 451 1.23 25.62 14.52
C VAL A 451 -0.14 25.95 15.10
N GLU A 452 -0.20 26.92 15.99
CA GLU A 452 -1.43 27.50 16.52
C GLU A 452 -1.44 28.98 16.15
N SER A 453 -2.12 29.33 15.05
CA SER A 453 -2.17 30.68 14.46
C SER A 453 -3.33 31.54 14.96
N GLY A 454 -4.44 30.92 15.39
CA GLY A 454 -5.62 31.63 15.90
C GLY A 454 -5.41 32.29 17.26
N ALA A 455 -5.12 33.59 17.28
CA ALA A 455 -4.93 34.32 18.53
C ALA A 455 -6.25 34.47 19.33
N ASP A 456 -6.20 34.24 20.64
CA ASP A 456 -7.35 34.32 21.53
C ASP A 456 -7.90 35.76 21.58
N ALA A 457 -9.23 35.89 21.69
CA ALA A 457 -9.89 37.19 21.77
C ALA A 457 -9.41 37.98 23.01
N GLY A 458 -8.56 38.98 22.79
CA GLY A 458 -7.95 39.81 23.84
C GLY A 458 -6.48 39.51 24.13
N GLU A 459 -5.93 38.43 23.59
CA GLU A 459 -4.53 38.00 23.72
C GLU A 459 -3.92 37.77 22.33
N PRO A 460 -3.60 38.84 21.58
CA PRO A 460 -3.19 38.78 20.17
C PRO A 460 -1.80 38.14 19.95
N THR A 461 -1.23 37.49 20.97
CA THR A 461 0.08 36.84 20.93
C THR A 461 0.05 35.44 21.54
N SER A 462 -1.13 34.84 21.66
CA SER A 462 -1.30 33.47 22.17
C SER A 462 -0.85 32.39 21.18
N GLU A 463 -0.46 32.78 19.97
CA GLU A 463 0.03 31.87 18.94
C GLU A 463 1.33 31.17 19.34
N ARG A 464 1.55 29.96 18.82
CA ARG A 464 2.80 29.24 19.02
C ARG A 464 3.12 28.26 17.90
N VAL A 465 4.40 27.98 17.76
CA VAL A 465 4.93 26.86 16.96
C VAL A 465 5.54 25.84 17.90
N VAL A 466 5.23 24.57 17.70
CA VAL A 466 5.86 23.46 18.40
C VAL A 466 6.79 22.75 17.44
N VAL A 467 8.05 22.62 17.86
CA VAL A 467 9.07 21.85 17.14
C VAL A 467 9.45 20.61 17.93
N GLU A 468 9.89 19.57 17.23
CA GLU A 468 10.34 18.30 17.80
C GLU A 468 11.72 17.92 17.25
N ASN A 469 12.62 17.47 18.13
CA ASN A 469 13.83 16.80 17.68
C ASN A 469 13.47 15.41 17.15
N ALA A 470 13.46 15.28 15.83
CA ALA A 470 13.10 14.07 15.10
C ALA A 470 14.27 13.09 14.91
N GLY A 471 15.46 13.42 15.41
CA GLY A 471 16.63 12.54 15.36
C GLY A 471 16.76 11.60 16.57
N ASP A 472 17.62 10.59 16.44
CA ASP A 472 17.83 9.53 17.44
C ASP A 472 18.77 9.91 18.61
N GLY A 473 19.21 11.18 18.64
CA GLY A 473 20.17 11.68 19.62
C GLY A 473 19.88 13.12 20.05
N PRO A 474 20.58 13.64 21.07
CA PRO A 474 20.42 15.02 21.50
C PRO A 474 20.83 15.99 20.38
N LEU A 475 19.95 16.94 20.07
CA LEU A 475 20.16 17.98 19.07
C LEU A 475 20.45 19.32 19.72
N ASP A 476 21.61 19.91 19.41
CA ASP A 476 21.93 21.28 19.80
C ASP A 476 21.28 22.26 18.80
N VAL A 477 20.31 23.03 19.29
CA VAL A 477 19.58 24.04 18.49
C VAL A 477 20.04 25.46 18.85
N SER A 478 21.20 25.61 19.48
CA SER A 478 21.76 26.91 19.85
C SER A 478 21.88 27.82 18.63
N GLY A 479 21.26 29.00 18.70
CA GLY A 479 21.34 29.99 17.64
C GLY A 479 20.55 29.66 16.36
N TRP A 480 19.83 28.54 16.30
CA TRP A 480 18.92 28.23 15.19
C TRP A 480 17.77 29.23 15.12
N ARG A 481 17.06 29.28 14.00
CA ARG A 481 15.99 30.26 13.77
C ARG A 481 14.69 29.63 13.27
N ILE A 482 13.57 30.22 13.67
CA ILE A 482 12.24 30.01 13.08
C ILE A 482 11.83 31.31 12.40
N ALA A 483 11.33 31.23 11.17
CA ALA A 483 10.85 32.36 10.40
C ALA A 483 9.44 32.11 9.85
N ASP A 484 8.65 33.18 9.69
CA ASP A 484 7.42 33.18 8.89
C ASP A 484 7.70 33.62 7.44
N ALA A 485 6.69 33.53 6.57
CA ALA A 485 6.81 33.99 5.18
C ALA A 485 7.03 35.52 5.05
N ALA A 486 6.69 36.30 6.09
CA ALA A 486 6.87 37.74 6.13
C ALA A 486 8.27 38.19 6.61
N GLY A 487 9.13 37.25 7.03
CA GLY A 487 10.50 37.49 7.48
C GLY A 487 10.64 37.87 8.96
N HIS A 488 9.64 37.61 9.80
CA HIS A 488 9.78 37.65 11.24
C HIS A 488 10.62 36.46 11.72
N GLU A 489 11.73 36.71 12.41
CA GLU A 489 12.60 35.63 12.92
C GLU A 489 12.65 35.53 14.46
N TYR A 490 12.50 34.32 14.99
CA TYR A 490 12.84 33.91 16.36
C TYR A 490 14.19 33.20 16.35
N ARG A 491 15.03 33.44 17.36
CA ARG A 491 16.31 32.72 17.53
C ARG A 491 16.30 31.92 18.82
N PHE A 492 16.62 30.63 18.74
CA PHE A 492 16.77 29.77 19.90
C PHE A 492 17.92 30.24 20.80
N PRO A 493 17.76 30.15 22.13
CA PRO A 493 18.79 30.58 23.07
C PRO A 493 20.04 29.70 22.99
N GLU A 494 21.19 30.30 23.27
CA GLU A 494 22.47 29.60 23.36
C GLU A 494 22.44 28.50 24.44
N GLY A 495 23.02 27.35 24.13
CA GLY A 495 23.11 26.19 25.02
C GLY A 495 21.83 25.35 25.10
N LEU A 496 20.86 25.56 24.21
CA LEU A 496 19.64 24.75 24.17
C LEU A 496 19.87 23.45 23.41
N THR A 497 19.79 22.34 24.13
CA THR A 497 19.85 20.99 23.56
C THR A 497 18.53 20.27 23.81
N LEU A 498 17.94 19.71 22.75
CA LEU A 498 16.73 18.91 22.81
C LEU A 498 17.11 17.42 22.79
N PRO A 499 16.73 16.60 23.79
CA PRO A 499 16.82 15.15 23.68
C PRO A 499 16.04 14.62 22.46
N ALA A 500 16.33 13.39 22.02
CA ALA A 500 15.54 12.71 21.00
C ALA A 500 14.04 12.67 21.40
N GLY A 501 13.14 13.03 20.49
CA GLY A 501 11.70 13.12 20.72
C GLY A 501 11.25 14.27 21.64
N ALA A 502 12.16 15.14 22.07
CA ALA A 502 11.79 16.28 22.91
C ALA A 502 11.16 17.40 22.08
N ARG A 503 10.11 18.01 22.64
CA ARG A 503 9.37 19.12 22.03
C ARG A 503 9.68 20.45 22.70
N ALA A 504 9.76 21.51 21.90
CA ALA A 504 9.86 22.88 22.36
C ALA A 504 8.75 23.73 21.73
N ALA A 505 8.02 24.46 22.57
CA ALA A 505 7.03 25.44 22.12
C ALA A 505 7.66 26.83 22.07
N VAL A 506 7.55 27.49 20.93
CA VAL A 506 7.94 28.89 20.70
C VAL A 506 6.66 29.72 20.61
N ASN A 507 6.36 30.42 21.70
CA ASN A 507 5.18 31.29 21.81
C ASN A 507 5.51 32.68 21.27
N THR A 508 4.59 33.27 20.49
CA THR A 508 4.76 34.62 19.92
C THR A 508 4.87 35.69 21.01
N GLY A 509 4.09 35.55 22.08
CA GLY A 509 4.00 36.52 23.17
C GLY A 509 5.19 36.53 24.14
N SER A 510 4.97 37.14 25.30
CA SER A 510 5.93 37.21 26.40
C SER A 510 5.53 36.23 27.52
N GLY A 511 6.53 35.62 28.17
CA GLY A 511 6.33 34.70 29.30
C GLY A 511 7.66 34.32 29.96
N GLY A 512 7.73 33.20 30.69
CA GLY A 512 8.96 32.89 31.43
C GLY A 512 9.01 31.58 32.21
N THR A 513 8.69 30.43 31.58
CA THR A 513 9.04 29.12 32.14
C THR A 513 10.20 28.50 31.35
N ALA A 514 10.94 27.56 31.95
CA ALA A 514 12.12 26.95 31.33
C ALA A 514 11.81 25.97 30.17
N VAL A 515 10.53 25.63 29.98
CA VAL A 515 10.06 24.63 28.99
C VAL A 515 9.29 25.29 27.84
N GLU A 516 9.00 26.59 27.97
CA GLU A 516 8.29 27.38 26.97
C GLU A 516 9.19 28.54 26.56
N LEU A 517 9.46 28.62 25.27
CA LEU A 517 10.22 29.69 24.67
C LEU A 517 9.27 30.81 24.30
N TYR A 518 9.75 32.06 24.39
CA TYR A 518 8.94 33.24 24.17
C TYR A 518 9.67 34.23 23.28
N TRP A 519 9.03 34.61 22.19
CA TRP A 519 9.58 35.55 21.22
C TRP A 519 9.53 36.99 21.74
N GLY A 520 8.66 37.28 22.71
CA GLY A 520 8.56 38.59 23.35
C GLY A 520 7.91 39.65 22.44
N ARG A 521 7.11 39.22 21.47
CA ARG A 521 6.38 40.13 20.58
C ARG A 521 5.09 40.59 21.25
N ASN A 522 4.58 41.73 20.77
CA ASN A 522 3.30 42.32 21.20
C ASN A 522 2.27 42.35 20.05
N SER A 523 2.54 41.62 18.97
CA SER A 523 1.68 41.50 17.80
C SER A 523 1.74 40.06 17.25
N PRO A 524 0.67 39.59 16.61
CA PRO A 524 0.64 38.27 15.96
C PRO A 524 1.74 38.15 14.89
N VAL A 525 2.09 36.90 14.57
CA VAL A 525 3.05 36.51 13.53
C VAL A 525 2.41 35.51 12.56
N TRP A 526 1.64 34.55 13.07
CA TRP A 526 1.21 33.39 12.31
C TRP A 526 -0.18 33.63 11.70
N ASN A 527 -0.28 33.67 10.38
CA ASN A 527 -1.54 34.04 9.74
C ASN A 527 -2.66 32.99 9.92
N ASP A 528 -3.85 33.44 10.33
CA ASP A 528 -5.05 32.59 10.52
C ASP A 528 -5.52 31.90 9.23
N ALA A 529 -5.28 32.52 8.07
CA ALA A 529 -5.68 32.01 6.75
C ALA A 529 -4.66 31.02 6.15
N GLY A 530 -3.59 30.71 6.88
CA GLY A 530 -2.47 29.89 6.44
C GLY A 530 -1.17 30.68 6.30
N ASP A 531 -0.04 30.02 6.58
CA ASP A 531 1.31 30.60 6.54
C ASP A 531 2.37 29.49 6.35
N THR A 532 3.64 29.88 6.30
CA THR A 532 4.77 28.96 6.19
C THR A 532 5.78 29.21 7.30
N VAL A 533 6.10 28.16 8.04
CA VAL A 533 7.15 28.14 9.07
C VAL A 533 8.42 27.58 8.45
N SER A 534 9.49 28.37 8.37
CA SER A 534 10.81 27.91 7.93
C SER A 534 11.79 27.85 9.10
N VAL A 535 12.53 26.76 9.24
CA VAL A 535 13.54 26.56 10.29
C VAL A 535 14.93 26.58 9.69
N TYR A 536 15.85 27.35 10.26
CA TYR A 536 17.23 27.45 9.81
C TYR A 536 18.22 27.06 10.90
N ASP A 537 19.32 26.42 10.53
CA ASP A 537 20.44 26.14 11.43
C ASP A 537 21.23 27.43 11.81
N ASP A 538 22.24 27.29 12.66
CA ASP A 538 23.09 28.41 13.11
C ASP A 538 23.91 29.05 11.96
N GLY A 539 24.21 28.27 10.92
CA GLY A 539 24.91 28.67 9.70
C GLY A 539 24.00 29.35 8.68
N GLY A 540 22.68 29.27 8.87
CA GLY A 540 21.66 29.84 8.01
C GLY A 540 21.17 28.93 6.88
N SER A 541 21.47 27.63 6.93
CA SER A 541 20.91 26.63 6.02
C SER A 541 19.47 26.33 6.41
N LEU A 542 18.58 26.19 5.43
CA LEU A 542 17.21 25.74 5.68
C LEU A 542 17.24 24.27 6.12
N VAL A 543 16.61 23.98 7.26
CA VAL A 543 16.49 22.66 7.85
C VAL A 543 15.15 22.04 7.47
N THR A 544 14.04 22.69 7.83
CA THR A 544 12.69 22.22 7.49
C THR A 544 11.79 23.41 7.16
N GLU A 545 10.73 23.14 6.41
CA GLU A 545 9.66 24.08 6.10
C GLU A 545 8.31 23.39 6.27
N TYR A 546 7.35 24.09 6.86
CA TYR A 546 6.00 23.58 7.12
C TYR A 546 4.97 24.65 6.76
N ALA A 547 4.19 24.38 5.72
CA ALA A 547 3.04 25.19 5.35
C ALA A 547 1.78 24.63 6.02
N TYR A 548 0.94 25.52 6.54
CA TYR A 548 -0.37 25.15 7.08
C TYR A 548 -1.45 26.02 6.45
N ASP A 549 -2.62 25.43 6.25
CA ASP A 549 -3.83 26.13 5.81
C ASP A 549 -4.62 26.62 7.03
N GLY A 550 -5.43 27.67 6.84
CA GLY A 550 -6.31 28.19 7.89
C GLY A 550 -7.40 27.18 8.30
N GLU A 551 -7.81 27.22 9.57
CA GLU A 551 -8.88 26.36 10.14
C GLU A 551 -10.26 26.60 9.53
#